data_AF-A0AA37JN55-F1
#
_entry.id   AF-A0AA37JN55-F1
#
_cell.length_a   1.000
_cell.length_b   1.000
_cell.length_c   1.000
_cell.angle_alpha   90.00
_cell.angle_beta   90.00
_cell.angle_gamma   90.00
#
_symmetry.space_group_name_H-M   'P 1'
#
loop_
_entity.id
_entity.type
_entity.pdbx_description
1 polymer ?
#
loop_
_entity_poly.entity_id
_entity_poly.type
_entity_poly.pdbx_seq_one_letter_code
_entity_poly.pdbx_strand_id
1 'polypeptide(L)' 'MSYCFECQDYPCKLIKNLEKSYNQRYRTSLMENSGFVREHGLELFMEMQKEKYTCPKCGGIISIHDRECSECQEKIDE' A
#
# COMPACT_ATOMS: atom_id res chain seq x y z
N MET A 1 -0.13 19.41 7.00
CA MET A 1 0.02 17.99 7.35
C MET A 1 -0.15 17.20 6.06
N SER A 2 0.94 16.66 5.54
CA SER A 2 0.95 15.93 4.28
C SER A 2 0.92 14.42 4.51
N TYR A 3 1.39 13.96 5.68
CA TYR A 3 1.42 12.54 6.03
C TYR A 3 0.70 12.24 7.35
N CYS A 4 0.16 11.03 7.49
CA CYS A 4 -0.52 10.60 8.71
C CYS A 4 0.43 10.59 9.92
N PHE A 5 1.70 10.21 9.72
CA PHE A 5 2.69 10.15 10.80
C PHE A 5 3.09 11.52 11.37
N GLU A 6 2.74 12.63 10.70
CA GLU A 6 2.97 13.99 11.20
C GLU A 6 1.89 14.41 12.21
N CYS A 7 0.80 13.65 12.32
CA CYS A 7 -0.32 13.98 13.17
C CYS A 7 0.04 13.83 14.65
N GLN A 8 -0.26 14.86 15.44
CA GLN A 8 -0.01 14.87 16.88
C GLN A 8 -0.77 13.75 17.61
N ASP A 9 -1.95 13.39 17.10
CA ASP A 9 -2.76 12.29 17.63
C ASP A 9 -2.43 10.93 16.98
N TYR A 10 -1.35 10.82 16.21
CA TYR A 10 -1.00 9.57 15.52
C TYR A 10 -0.58 8.47 16.51
N PRO A 11 -1.08 7.22 16.37
CA PRO A 11 -2.12 6.79 15.44
C PRO A 11 -3.54 7.15 15.93
N CYS A 12 -4.22 8.01 15.17
CA CYS A 12 -5.56 8.49 15.51
C CYS A 12 -6.64 7.45 15.19
N LYS A 13 -7.89 7.68 15.63
CA LYS A 13 -9.00 6.75 15.40
C LYS A 13 -9.25 6.44 13.92
N LEU A 14 -9.06 7.42 13.03
CA LEU A 14 -9.29 7.25 11.60
C LEU A 14 -8.28 6.28 10.98
N ILE A 15 -6.98 6.47 11.20
CA ILE A 15 -5.96 5.58 10.64
C ILE A 15 -6.06 4.17 11.23
N LYS A 16 -6.40 4.02 12.52
CA LYS A 16 -6.63 2.70 13.13
C LYS A 16 -7.78 1.93 12.48
N ASN A 17 -8.86 2.63 12.11
CA ASN A 17 -9.99 2.00 11.43
C ASN A 17 -9.62 1.59 10.00
N LEU A 18 -8.89 2.44 9.27
CA LEU A 18 -8.40 2.12 7.94
C LEU A 18 -7.42 0.95 7.97
N GLU A 19 -6.46 0.96 8.90
CA GLU A 19 -5.49 -0.10 9.14
C GLU A 19 -6.19 -1.45 9.30
N LYS A 20 -7.18 -1.54 10.19
CA LYS A 20 -7.94 -2.77 10.40
C LYS A 20 -8.62 -3.25 9.12
N SER A 21 -9.26 -2.33 8.39
CA SER A 21 -10.00 -2.67 7.17
C SER A 21 -9.08 -3.10 6.01
N TYR A 22 -7.93 -2.45 5.87
CA TYR A 22 -6.95 -2.76 4.83
C TYR A 22 -6.22 -4.07 5.09
N ASN A 23 -5.84 -4.36 6.34
CA ASN A 23 -5.28 -5.66 6.69
C ASN A 23 -6.27 -6.79 6.41
N GLN A 24 -7.54 -6.61 6.81
CA GLN A 24 -8.57 -7.64 6.63
C GLN A 24 -8.91 -7.91 5.16
N ARG A 25 -8.97 -6.87 4.32
CA ARG A 25 -9.41 -7.00 2.92
C ARG A 25 -8.27 -7.20 1.93
N TYR A 26 -7.13 -6.58 2.18
CA TYR A 26 -6.04 -6.43 1.21
C TYR A 26 -4.67 -6.86 1.76
N ARG A 27 -4.63 -7.44 2.98
CA ARG A 27 -3.39 -7.89 3.65
C ARG A 27 -2.26 -6.86 3.62
N THR A 28 -2.62 -5.58 3.73
CA THR A 28 -1.70 -4.45 3.63
C THR A 28 -1.87 -3.55 4.85
N SER A 29 -0.75 -3.17 5.47
CA SER A 29 -0.73 -2.20 6.57
C SER A 29 -0.44 -0.80 6.06
N LEU A 30 -1.38 0.11 6.27
CA LEU A 30 -1.20 1.53 5.95
C LEU A 30 -0.29 2.21 6.98
N MET A 31 -0.31 1.73 8.22
CA MET A 31 0.56 2.22 9.28
C MET A 31 2.03 1.82 9.05
N GLU A 32 2.29 0.61 8.57
CA GLU A 32 3.64 0.19 8.15
C GLU A 32 4.11 0.99 6.95
N ASN A 33 3.27 1.18 5.92
CA ASN A 33 3.59 2.05 4.77
C ASN A 33 3.97 3.47 5.25
N SER A 34 3.17 4.04 6.16
CA SER A 34 3.42 5.35 6.76
C SER A 34 4.72 5.37 7.58
N GLY A 35 5.03 4.29 8.31
CA GLY A 35 6.29 4.14 9.05
C GLY A 35 7.51 4.09 8.12
N PHE A 36 7.40 3.33 7.03
CA PHE A 36 8.45 3.23 6.01
C PHE A 36 8.73 4.59 5.37
N VAL A 37 7.69 5.32 4.95
CA VAL A 37 7.86 6.67 4.36
C VAL A 37 8.51 7.63 5.35
N ARG A 38 8.20 7.53 6.64
CA ARG A 38 8.86 8.32 7.69
C ARG A 38 10.34 8.02 7.80
N GLU A 39 10.74 6.75 7.69
CA GLU A 39 12.10 6.30 7.92
C GLU A 39 13.01 6.40 6.69
N HIS A 40 12.44 6.19 5.50
CA HIS A 40 13.18 6.06 4.25
C HIS A 40 12.78 7.06 3.17
N GLY A 41 11.69 7.80 3.37
CA GLY A 41 11.17 8.75 2.39
C GLY A 41 10.19 8.14 1.38
N LEU A 42 9.50 9.03 0.66
CA LEU A 42 8.47 8.64 -0.30
C LEU A 42 9.05 8.01 -1.57
N GLU A 43 10.19 8.48 -2.04
CA GLU A 43 10.80 7.99 -3.30
C GLU A 43 11.10 6.50 -3.22
N LEU A 44 11.83 6.05 -2.19
CA LEU A 44 12.15 4.63 -2.00
C LEU A 44 10.89 3.78 -1.80
N PHE A 45 9.90 4.32 -1.07
CA PHE A 45 8.62 3.63 -0.91
C PHE A 45 7.95 3.38 -2.27
N MET A 46 7.89 4.40 -3.13
CA MET A 46 7.27 4.29 -4.45
C MET A 46 8.02 3.33 -5.38
N GLU A 47 9.35 3.27 -5.31
CA GLU A 47 10.15 2.27 -6.04
C GLU A 47 9.78 0.85 -5.62
N MET A 48 9.71 0.59 -4.31
CA MET A 48 9.31 -0.72 -3.78
C MET A 48 7.86 -1.08 -4.14
N GLN A 49 6.92 -0.12 -4.04
CA GLN A 49 5.53 -0.37 -4.43
C GLN A 49 5.41 -0.67 -5.92
N LYS A 50 6.17 0.02 -6.76
CA LYS A 50 6.19 -0.22 -8.21
C LYS A 50 6.66 -1.64 -8.50
N GLU A 51 7.74 -2.10 -7.87
CA GLU A 51 8.22 -3.47 -8.05
C GLU A 51 7.17 -4.49 -7.59
N LYS A 52 6.63 -4.32 -6.37
CA LYS A 52 5.64 -5.22 -5.78
C LYS A 52 4.37 -5.37 -6.63
N TYR A 53 3.88 -4.27 -7.20
CA TYR A 53 2.61 -4.25 -7.94
C TYR A 53 2.80 -4.24 -9.46
N THR A 54 3.99 -4.56 -9.97
CA THR A 54 4.18 -4.78 -11.41
C THR A 54 3.79 -6.21 -11.78
N CYS A 55 2.91 -6.35 -12.77
CA CYS A 55 2.52 -7.64 -13.31
C CYS A 55 3.70 -8.34 -13.99
N PRO A 56 4.09 -9.55 -13.57
CA PRO A 56 5.24 -10.24 -14.14
C PRO A 56 5.00 -10.71 -15.60
N LYS A 57 3.73 -10.78 -16.02
CA LYS A 57 3.35 -11.27 -17.35
C LYS A 57 3.41 -10.19 -18.43
N CYS A 58 2.97 -8.98 -18.12
CA CYS A 58 2.83 -7.90 -19.12
C CYS A 58 3.46 -6.57 -18.71
N GLY A 59 3.99 -6.44 -17.49
CA GLY A 59 4.53 -5.18 -16.97
C GLY A 59 3.47 -4.14 -16.58
N GLY A 60 2.18 -4.48 -16.66
CA GLY A 60 1.07 -3.64 -16.17
C GLY A 60 1.02 -3.55 -14.65
N ILE A 61 -0.03 -2.92 -14.10
CA ILE A 61 -0.17 -2.74 -12.65
C ILE A 61 -1.15 -3.76 -12.08
N ILE A 62 -0.82 -4.33 -10.93
CA ILE A 62 -1.69 -5.20 -10.14
C ILE A 62 -2.48 -4.34 -9.15
N SER A 63 -3.81 -4.39 -9.23
CA SER A 63 -4.69 -3.72 -8.27
C SER A 63 -4.63 -4.42 -6.91
N ILE A 64 -4.37 -3.67 -5.84
CA ILE A 64 -4.41 -4.20 -4.46
C ILE A 64 -5.82 -4.65 -4.05
N HIS A 65 -6.85 -4.08 -4.68
CA HIS A 65 -8.24 -4.33 -4.33
C HIS A 65 -8.77 -5.60 -5.00
N ASP A 66 -8.38 -5.81 -6.25
CA ASP A 66 -8.90 -6.90 -7.08
C ASP A 66 -7.92 -8.07 -7.16
N ARG A 67 -6.65 -7.86 -6.77
CA ARG A 67 -5.54 -8.81 -6.91
C ARG A 67 -5.39 -9.29 -8.35
N GLU A 68 -5.61 -8.36 -9.27
CA GLU A 68 -5.68 -8.61 -10.70
C GLU A 68 -4.92 -7.51 -11.44
N CYS A 69 -4.23 -7.88 -12.52
CA CYS A 69 -3.58 -6.91 -13.40
C CYS A 69 -4.61 -6.09 -14.19
N SER A 70 -4.50 -4.76 -14.14
CA SER A 70 -5.37 -3.82 -14.86
C SER A 70 -5.34 -3.99 -16.38
N GLU A 71 -4.25 -4.53 -16.92
CA GLU A 71 -4.01 -4.59 -18.35
C GLU A 71 -4.37 -5.96 -18.96
N CYS A 72 -3.98 -7.05 -18.28
CA CYS A 72 -4.09 -8.41 -18.84
C CYS A 72 -4.95 -9.36 -18.01
N GLN A 73 -5.59 -8.85 -16.95
CA GLN A 73 -6.49 -9.59 -16.05
C GLN A 73 -5.85 -10.82 -15.40
N GLU A 74 -4.52 -10.90 -15.34
CA GLU A 74 -3.81 -11.94 -14.62
C GLU A 74 -4.10 -11.81 -13.13
N LYS A 75 -4.64 -12.86 -12.52
CA LYS A 75 -4.90 -12.91 -11.08
C LYS A 75 -3.68 -13.39 -10.35
N ILE A 76 -3.31 -12.71 -9.28
CA ILE A 76 -2.18 -13.09 -8.45
C ILE A 76 -2.73 -13.59 -7.11
N ASP A 77 -2.55 -14.88 -6.88
CA ASP A 77 -2.86 -15.52 -5.61
C ASP A 77 -1.68 -15.32 -4.65
N GLU A 78 -1.69 -14.19 -3.93
CA GLU A 78 -0.99 -14.05 -2.64
C GLU A 78 -1.95 -14.34 -1.48
#